data_AF-A0A5C6A2G9-F1
#
_entry.id   AF-A0A5C6A2G9-F1
#
_cell.length_a   1.000
_cell.length_b   1.000
_cell.length_c   1.000
_cell.angle_alpha   90.00
_cell.angle_beta   90.00
_cell.angle_gamma   90.00
#
_symmetry.space_group_name_H-M   'P 1'
#
loop_
_entity.id
_entity.type
_entity.pdbx_description
1 polymer ?
#
loop_
_entity_poly.entity_id
_entity_poly.type
_entity_poly.pdbx_seq_one_letter_code
_entity_poly.pdbx_strand_id
1 'polypeptide(L)'
;MEARLTRRVGAAAAVVALVGVAAEVAAQRPAHNVSLRRAAGYRTANFVVQAPTAELAREIGESAEELRESLAIEWVGQPMPQWSEPCPIQAKVSPALGAGGATTFVFDRGTVFGWEMEVQGSRERVLDSVLPHEITHTVFASYFRQPLPRWADEGACTTVEHRSEIAKQERLLIQFLKTGKGIPFSKMFAMKEYPVDILPLYSQGHSLTQFLIEGHGKQEFLEFLADGMQDENWRRVVQKHYGYDSLYELQNEWLGWVRADRPRLDNRSDAPVQLASANEPITPIRDLSQSSLAKQPSVYAQQLEPAPTPPMASVYSGGKVWR
;
A
#
# COMPACT_ATOMS: atom_id res chain seq x y z
N MET A 1 47.99 -11.35 -20.10
CA MET A 1 47.35 -12.30 -19.17
C MET A 1 46.57 -11.47 -18.17
N GLU A 2 45.25 -11.57 -18.26
CA GLU A 2 44.27 -10.68 -17.65
C GLU A 2 44.20 -10.82 -16.12
N ALA A 3 44.11 -9.67 -15.44
CA ALA A 3 43.71 -9.58 -14.04
C ALA A 3 42.17 -9.52 -13.97
N ARG A 4 41.53 -10.59 -13.48
CA ARG A 4 40.10 -10.61 -13.19
C ARG A 4 39.82 -9.93 -11.86
N LEU A 5 39.32 -8.69 -11.91
CA LEU A 5 38.60 -8.05 -10.81
C LEU A 5 37.21 -8.69 -10.70
N THR A 6 36.99 -9.49 -9.66
CA THR A 6 35.65 -9.92 -9.24
C THR A 6 34.98 -8.77 -8.48
N ARG A 7 34.14 -7.99 -9.17
CA ARG A 7 33.15 -7.12 -8.51
C ARG A 7 32.10 -8.00 -7.83
N ARG A 8 32.08 -8.01 -6.50
CA ARG A 8 30.89 -8.44 -5.73
C ARG A 8 29.80 -7.39 -5.95
N VAL A 9 28.76 -7.75 -6.69
CA VAL A 9 27.50 -7.00 -6.73
C VAL A 9 26.68 -7.51 -5.54
N GLY A 10 26.33 -6.62 -4.62
CA GLY A 10 25.52 -6.95 -3.45
C GLY A 10 24.07 -7.22 -3.87
N ALA A 11 23.48 -8.29 -3.33
CA ALA A 11 22.05 -8.52 -3.40
C ALA A 11 21.33 -7.44 -2.57
N ALA A 12 20.36 -6.74 -3.17
CA ALA A 12 19.51 -5.80 -2.45
C ALA A 12 18.32 -6.58 -1.87
N ALA A 13 18.30 -6.75 -0.54
CA ALA A 13 17.14 -7.26 0.15
C ALA A 13 16.11 -6.13 0.29
N ALA A 14 14.89 -6.33 -0.21
CA ALA A 14 13.79 -5.42 0.05
C ALA A 14 13.04 -5.92 1.28
N VAL A 15 13.24 -5.25 2.42
CA VAL A 15 12.40 -5.43 3.60
C VAL A 15 11.24 -4.45 3.48
N VAL A 16 10.00 -4.95 3.38
CA VAL A 16 8.78 -4.17 3.57
C VAL A 16 8.20 -4.59 4.92
N ALA A 17 8.18 -3.67 5.88
CA ALA A 17 7.70 -3.95 7.23
C ALA A 17 6.68 -2.89 7.64
N LEU A 18 5.42 -3.27 7.89
CA LEU A 18 4.55 -2.42 8.71
C LEU A 18 5.00 -2.56 10.17
N VAL A 19 5.72 -1.54 10.64
CA VAL A 19 6.03 -1.44 12.07
C VAL A 19 4.79 -0.95 12.80
N GLY A 20 4.03 -1.87 13.38
CA GLY A 20 3.28 -1.61 14.59
C GLY A 20 4.25 -1.41 15.75
N VAL A 21 4.18 -0.27 16.45
CA VAL A 21 5.05 0.10 17.57
C VAL A 21 5.06 -1.02 18.64
N ALA A 22 6.18 -1.74 18.76
CA ALA A 22 6.41 -2.68 19.86
C ALA A 22 7.20 -1.97 20.97
N ALA A 23 6.59 -1.85 22.15
CA ALA A 23 7.29 -1.43 23.37
C ALA A 23 8.05 -2.64 23.95
N GLU A 24 9.37 -2.51 24.12
CA GLU A 24 10.18 -3.46 24.88
C GLU A 24 9.80 -3.41 26.36
N VAL A 25 9.32 -4.53 26.91
CA VAL A 25 9.21 -4.74 28.35
C VAL A 25 10.09 -5.91 28.74
N ALA A 26 11.13 -5.60 29.51
CA ALA A 26 12.03 -6.56 30.13
C ALA A 26 11.24 -7.54 31.03
N ALA A 27 11.54 -8.82 30.86
CA ALA A 27 10.87 -9.93 31.52
C ALA A 27 11.17 -10.01 33.02
N GLN A 28 10.11 -10.07 33.83
CA GLN A 28 10.09 -10.78 35.11
C GLN A 28 8.95 -11.80 35.07
N ARG A 29 9.32 -13.08 35.13
CA ARG A 29 8.40 -14.23 35.00
C ARG A 29 7.70 -14.52 36.34
N PRO A 30 6.38 -14.73 36.35
CA PRO A 30 5.76 -15.73 37.20
C PRO A 30 5.49 -17.00 36.37
N ALA A 31 5.75 -18.15 36.98
CA ALA A 31 5.51 -19.45 36.38
C ALA A 31 3.99 -19.72 36.27
N HIS A 32 3.47 -19.66 35.05
CA HIS A 32 2.18 -20.26 34.70
C HIS A 32 2.41 -21.30 33.61
N ASN A 33 1.80 -22.48 33.77
CA ASN A 33 1.81 -23.57 32.80
C ASN A 33 1.24 -23.09 31.46
N VAL A 34 2.13 -22.69 30.55
CA VAL A 34 1.78 -22.42 29.16
C VAL A 34 1.57 -23.77 28.48
N SER A 35 0.32 -24.10 28.20
CA SER A 35 0.00 -25.15 27.24
C SER A 35 0.58 -24.74 25.89
N LEU A 36 1.65 -25.43 25.46
CA LEU A 36 2.25 -25.30 24.14
C LEU A 36 1.22 -25.78 23.11
N ARG A 37 0.32 -24.90 22.67
CA ARG A 37 -0.46 -25.14 21.46
C ARG A 37 0.52 -25.14 20.29
N ARG A 38 0.80 -26.31 19.72
CA ARG A 38 1.50 -26.41 18.44
C ARG A 38 0.72 -25.57 17.42
N ALA A 39 1.38 -24.62 16.78
CA ALA A 39 0.81 -23.92 15.63
C ALA A 39 0.40 -24.98 14.58
N ALA A 40 -0.77 -24.79 13.98
CA ALA A 40 -1.27 -25.69 12.95
C ALA A 40 -0.84 -25.18 11.57
N GLY A 41 -0.46 -26.11 10.69
CA GLY A 41 -0.01 -25.81 9.34
C GLY A 41 -1.08 -26.08 8.29
N TYR A 42 -1.14 -25.27 7.23
CA TYR A 42 -1.91 -25.54 6.01
C TYR A 42 -1.10 -25.15 4.78
N ARG A 43 -1.18 -25.93 3.70
CA ARG A 43 -0.40 -25.70 2.47
C ARG A 43 -1.32 -25.62 1.28
N THR A 44 -1.11 -24.60 0.45
CA THR A 44 -1.75 -24.40 -0.84
C THR A 44 -0.70 -24.44 -1.96
N ALA A 45 -1.03 -23.95 -3.16
CA ALA A 45 -0.10 -23.89 -4.28
C ALA A 45 1.00 -22.84 -4.05
N ASN A 46 0.61 -21.66 -3.58
CA ASN A 46 1.48 -20.49 -3.41
C ASN A 46 1.78 -20.15 -1.94
N PHE A 47 1.15 -20.80 -0.95
CA PHE A 47 1.34 -20.46 0.46
C PHE A 47 1.53 -21.67 1.39
N VAL A 48 2.29 -21.47 2.47
CA VAL A 48 2.40 -22.41 3.61
C VAL A 48 2.11 -21.63 4.89
N VAL A 49 0.91 -21.78 5.44
CA VAL A 49 0.43 -21.01 6.58
C VAL A 49 0.69 -21.73 7.88
N GLN A 50 1.18 -21.00 8.89
CA GLN A 50 1.16 -21.39 10.29
C GLN A 50 0.26 -20.43 11.08
N ALA A 51 -0.74 -20.97 11.77
CA ALA A 51 -1.71 -20.19 12.53
C ALA A 51 -2.09 -20.86 13.87
N PRO A 52 -2.81 -20.17 14.78
CA PRO A 52 -3.21 -20.73 16.07
C PRO A 52 -4.09 -21.98 16.01
N THR A 53 -4.86 -22.18 14.92
CA THR A 53 -5.70 -23.37 14.69
C THR A 53 -5.62 -23.81 13.22
N ALA A 54 -5.96 -25.07 12.94
CA ALA A 54 -5.91 -25.63 11.59
C ALA A 54 -6.97 -25.00 10.68
N GLU A 55 -8.14 -24.70 11.25
CA GLU A 55 -9.24 -24.04 10.54
C GLU A 55 -8.84 -22.65 10.09
N LEU A 56 -8.15 -21.90 10.97
CA LEU A 56 -7.67 -20.56 10.65
C LEU A 56 -6.49 -20.60 9.67
N ALA A 57 -5.58 -21.57 9.79
CA ALA A 57 -4.51 -21.76 8.82
C ALA A 57 -5.08 -22.05 7.41
N ARG A 58 -6.13 -22.88 7.36
CA ARG A 58 -6.85 -23.17 6.12
C ARG A 58 -7.53 -21.95 5.55
N GLU A 59 -8.27 -21.22 6.37
CA GLU A 59 -8.97 -20.01 5.96
C GLU A 59 -8.01 -18.96 5.40
N ILE A 60 -6.92 -18.65 6.11
CA ILE A 60 -5.91 -17.70 5.63
C ILE A 60 -5.27 -18.18 4.32
N GLY A 61 -4.98 -19.48 4.19
CA GLY A 61 -4.39 -20.03 2.98
C GLY A 61 -5.32 -19.97 1.78
N GLU A 62 -6.59 -20.35 1.94
CA GLU A 62 -7.62 -20.27 0.89
C GLU A 62 -7.86 -18.80 0.49
N SER A 63 -8.02 -17.89 1.46
CA SER A 63 -8.18 -16.46 1.19
C SER A 63 -6.95 -15.85 0.50
N ALA A 64 -5.72 -16.27 0.86
CA ALA A 64 -4.51 -15.76 0.21
C ALA A 64 -4.45 -16.13 -1.28
N GLU A 65 -4.89 -17.33 -1.67
CA GLU A 65 -4.97 -17.73 -3.08
C GLU A 65 -6.02 -16.92 -3.85
N GLU A 66 -7.22 -16.78 -3.28
CA GLU A 66 -8.31 -15.98 -3.87
C GLU A 66 -7.92 -14.50 -4.03
N LEU A 67 -7.28 -13.92 -3.01
CA LEU A 67 -6.78 -12.56 -3.04
C LEU A 67 -5.68 -12.42 -4.09
N ARG A 68 -4.73 -13.36 -4.16
CA ARG A 68 -3.64 -13.31 -5.14
C ARG A 68 -4.16 -13.34 -6.57
N GLU A 69 -5.16 -14.17 -6.86
CA GLU A 69 -5.78 -14.23 -8.19
C GLU A 69 -6.59 -12.96 -8.49
N SER A 70 -7.50 -12.56 -7.61
CA SER A 70 -8.38 -11.41 -7.82
C SER A 70 -7.61 -10.09 -7.92
N LEU A 71 -6.64 -9.86 -7.04
CA LEU A 71 -5.79 -8.67 -7.07
C LEU A 71 -4.86 -8.65 -8.29
N ALA A 72 -4.35 -9.81 -8.73
CA ALA A 72 -3.60 -9.87 -9.98
C ALA A 72 -4.47 -9.48 -11.19
N ILE A 73 -5.69 -10.00 -11.28
CA ILE A 73 -6.62 -9.63 -12.34
C ILE A 73 -6.97 -8.14 -12.25
N GLU A 74 -7.27 -7.63 -11.06
CA GLU A 74 -7.67 -6.25 -10.86
C GLU A 74 -6.57 -5.25 -11.21
N TRP A 75 -5.34 -5.50 -10.77
CA TRP A 75 -4.21 -4.59 -10.98
C TRP A 75 -3.53 -4.79 -12.34
N VAL A 76 -3.29 -6.05 -12.72
CA VAL A 76 -2.45 -6.41 -13.87
C VAL A 76 -3.28 -6.86 -15.08
N GLY A 77 -4.57 -7.18 -14.90
CA GLY A 77 -5.48 -7.60 -15.97
C GLY A 77 -5.48 -9.11 -16.24
N GLN A 78 -4.67 -9.90 -15.52
CA GLN A 78 -4.58 -11.35 -15.69
C GLN A 78 -4.08 -12.04 -14.42
N PRO A 79 -4.38 -13.33 -14.21
CA PRO A 79 -3.84 -14.09 -13.08
C PRO A 79 -2.32 -14.28 -13.19
N MET A 80 -1.66 -14.37 -12.03
CA MET A 80 -0.21 -14.62 -11.95
C MET A 80 0.10 -16.12 -11.98
N PRO A 81 1.18 -16.55 -12.68
CA PRO A 81 1.63 -17.94 -12.63
C PRO A 81 2.00 -18.33 -11.20
N GLN A 82 1.92 -19.63 -10.87
CA GLN A 82 2.34 -20.12 -9.56
C GLN A 82 3.82 -19.82 -9.30
N TRP A 83 4.17 -19.52 -8.05
CA TRP A 83 5.58 -19.40 -7.66
C TRP A 83 6.25 -20.78 -7.62
N SER A 84 7.56 -20.81 -7.86
CA SER A 84 8.35 -22.04 -7.73
C SER A 84 8.42 -22.54 -6.29
N GLU A 85 8.37 -21.62 -5.33
CA GLU A 85 8.36 -21.91 -3.90
C GLU A 85 7.20 -21.15 -3.24
N PRO A 86 6.34 -21.85 -2.46
CA PRO A 86 5.28 -21.19 -1.71
C PRO A 86 5.81 -20.19 -0.68
N CYS A 87 5.10 -19.09 -0.49
CA CYS A 87 5.36 -18.11 0.57
C CYS A 87 4.92 -18.65 1.95
N PRO A 88 5.82 -18.76 2.93
CA PRO A 88 5.46 -19.02 4.32
C PRO A 88 4.68 -17.83 4.90
N ILE A 89 3.52 -18.10 5.51
CA ILE A 89 2.71 -17.11 6.24
C ILE A 89 2.69 -17.45 7.73
N GLN A 90 3.21 -16.56 8.57
CA GLN A 90 3.19 -16.69 10.02
C GLN A 90 2.07 -15.81 10.58
N ALA A 91 0.97 -16.42 10.98
CA ALA A 91 -0.22 -15.71 11.45
C ALA A 91 -0.32 -15.68 12.98
N LYS A 92 -0.28 -14.47 13.55
CA LYS A 92 -0.54 -14.22 14.99
C LYS A 92 -1.92 -13.59 15.15
N VAL A 93 -2.91 -14.40 15.49
CA VAL A 93 -4.32 -13.95 15.53
C VAL A 93 -4.86 -13.90 16.95
N SER A 94 -5.34 -12.71 17.36
CA SER A 94 -5.96 -12.46 18.66
C SER A 94 -6.83 -11.20 18.61
N PRO A 95 -8.01 -11.16 19.26
CA PRO A 95 -8.90 -9.99 19.24
C PRO A 95 -8.28 -8.68 19.75
N ALA A 96 -7.29 -8.76 20.64
CA ALA A 96 -6.65 -7.59 21.25
C ALA A 96 -5.41 -7.09 20.49
N LEU A 97 -5.02 -7.77 19.41
CA LEU A 97 -3.79 -7.45 18.68
C LEU A 97 -4.07 -6.40 17.61
N GLY A 98 -3.19 -5.40 17.52
CA GLY A 98 -3.24 -4.42 16.43
C GLY A 98 -3.00 -5.08 15.07
N ALA A 99 -3.74 -4.64 14.06
CA ALA A 99 -3.57 -5.10 12.69
C ALA A 99 -2.21 -4.66 12.14
N GLY A 100 -1.50 -5.56 11.50
CA GLY A 100 -0.23 -5.27 10.83
C GLY A 100 0.37 -6.52 10.19
N GLY A 101 1.27 -6.31 9.24
CA GLY A 101 1.95 -7.39 8.53
C GLY A 101 3.31 -6.96 8.00
N ALA A 102 4.05 -7.90 7.47
CA ALA A 102 5.29 -7.63 6.77
C ALA A 102 5.52 -8.72 5.74
N THR A 103 5.91 -8.34 4.53
CA THR A 103 6.30 -9.27 3.49
C THR A 103 7.70 -8.94 3.01
N THR A 104 8.59 -9.93 3.04
CA THR A 104 9.96 -9.79 2.56
C THR A 104 10.22 -10.72 1.39
N PHE A 105 11.10 -10.28 0.50
CA PHE A 105 11.50 -11.02 -0.70
C PHE A 105 12.79 -10.43 -1.27
N VAL A 106 13.42 -11.19 -2.17
CA VAL A 106 14.67 -10.81 -2.82
C VAL A 106 14.45 -10.76 -4.33
N PHE A 107 15.03 -9.74 -4.96
CA PHE A 107 15.17 -9.67 -6.42
C PHE A 107 16.59 -10.06 -6.83
N ASP A 108 16.73 -11.02 -7.74
CA ASP A 108 18.00 -11.30 -8.42
C ASP A 108 17.74 -11.56 -9.90
N ARG A 109 18.49 -10.91 -10.79
CA ARG A 109 18.43 -11.12 -12.25
C ARG A 109 17.00 -11.13 -12.85
N GLY A 110 16.13 -10.26 -12.35
CA GLY A 110 14.75 -10.14 -12.82
C GLY A 110 13.82 -11.28 -12.35
N THR A 111 14.22 -12.05 -11.34
CA THR A 111 13.34 -12.98 -10.63
C THR A 111 13.10 -12.50 -9.21
N VAL A 112 11.98 -12.92 -8.64
CA VAL A 112 11.62 -12.68 -7.23
C VAL A 112 11.45 -14.02 -6.53
N PHE A 113 12.04 -14.17 -5.34
CA PHE A 113 12.01 -15.39 -4.54
C PHE A 113 12.31 -15.07 -3.06
N GLY A 114 12.37 -16.10 -2.22
CA GLY A 114 12.67 -15.94 -0.80
C GLY A 114 11.56 -15.20 -0.06
N TRP A 115 10.31 -15.51 -0.43
CA TRP A 115 9.12 -14.94 0.20
C TRP A 115 9.06 -15.30 1.67
N GLU A 116 8.76 -14.33 2.53
CA GLU A 116 8.36 -14.55 3.92
C GLU A 116 7.28 -13.53 4.26
N MET A 117 6.18 -13.97 4.86
CA MET A 117 5.06 -13.11 5.26
C MET A 117 4.70 -13.32 6.73
N GLU A 118 4.63 -12.22 7.48
CA GLU A 118 4.02 -12.20 8.82
C GLU A 118 2.72 -11.42 8.77
N VAL A 119 1.67 -11.93 9.41
CA VAL A 119 0.40 -11.23 9.57
C VAL A 119 -0.08 -11.31 11.00
N GLN A 120 -0.65 -10.21 11.50
CA GLN A 120 -1.18 -10.16 12.85
C GLN A 120 -2.43 -9.28 12.99
N GLY A 121 -3.26 -9.60 13.98
CA GLY A 121 -4.45 -8.82 14.33
C GLY A 121 -5.60 -9.68 14.83
N SER A 122 -6.80 -9.10 14.87
CA SER A 122 -8.04 -9.90 14.99
C SER A 122 -8.23 -10.74 13.72
N ARG A 123 -9.03 -11.81 13.81
CA ARG A 123 -9.32 -12.67 12.65
C ARG A 123 -9.88 -11.83 11.50
N GLU A 124 -10.81 -10.93 11.81
CA GLU A 124 -11.44 -10.04 10.83
C GLU A 124 -10.38 -9.19 10.14
N ARG A 125 -9.59 -8.41 10.91
CA ARG A 125 -8.59 -7.48 10.37
C ARG A 125 -7.49 -8.20 9.57
N VAL A 126 -7.13 -9.42 9.98
CA VAL A 126 -6.16 -10.23 9.21
C VAL A 126 -6.73 -10.56 7.83
N LEU A 127 -7.96 -11.02 7.76
CA LEU A 127 -8.56 -11.51 6.51
C LEU A 127 -8.98 -10.38 5.56
N ASP A 128 -9.49 -9.27 6.08
CA ASP A 128 -10.10 -8.21 5.26
C ASP A 128 -9.26 -6.93 5.12
N SER A 129 -8.06 -6.90 5.72
CA SER A 129 -7.20 -5.71 5.68
C SER A 129 -5.72 -6.06 5.53
N VAL A 130 -5.15 -6.82 6.47
CA VAL A 130 -3.71 -7.12 6.47
C VAL A 130 -3.34 -8.05 5.32
N LEU A 131 -4.06 -9.17 5.16
CA LEU A 131 -3.74 -10.14 4.11
C LEU A 131 -3.91 -9.53 2.70
N PRO A 132 -4.98 -8.78 2.36
CA PRO A 132 -5.06 -8.06 1.09
C PRO A 132 -3.86 -7.12 0.84
N HIS A 133 -3.42 -6.37 1.86
CA HIS A 133 -2.26 -5.48 1.77
C HIS A 133 -0.98 -6.26 1.43
N GLU A 134 -0.66 -7.27 2.23
CA GLU A 134 0.56 -8.07 2.06
C GLU A 134 0.56 -8.84 0.72
N ILE A 135 -0.59 -9.35 0.29
CA ILE A 135 -0.72 -10.03 -1.00
C ILE A 135 -0.51 -9.05 -2.16
N THR A 136 -0.94 -7.79 -2.04
CA THR A 136 -0.70 -6.77 -3.07
C THR A 136 0.81 -6.52 -3.27
N HIS A 137 1.62 -6.49 -2.20
CA HIS A 137 3.08 -6.45 -2.33
C HIS A 137 3.62 -7.63 -3.15
N THR A 138 3.11 -8.85 -2.93
CA THR A 138 3.57 -10.03 -3.68
C THR A 138 3.17 -9.99 -5.16
N VAL A 139 2.00 -9.43 -5.48
CA VAL A 139 1.53 -9.21 -6.86
C VAL A 139 2.45 -8.22 -7.56
N PHE A 140 2.75 -7.08 -6.92
CA PHE A 140 3.62 -6.07 -7.49
C PHE A 140 5.07 -6.54 -7.63
N ALA A 141 5.62 -7.24 -6.64
CA ALA A 141 6.95 -7.80 -6.73
C ALA A 141 7.04 -8.84 -7.87
N SER A 142 6.00 -9.64 -8.08
CA SER A 142 5.91 -10.60 -9.21
C SER A 142 5.82 -9.91 -10.57
N TYR A 143 5.10 -8.78 -10.65
CA TYR A 143 4.90 -7.99 -11.86
C TYR A 143 6.15 -7.17 -12.23
N PHE A 144 6.63 -6.32 -11.32
CA PHE A 144 7.70 -5.36 -11.59
C PHE A 144 9.10 -5.99 -11.54
N ARG A 145 9.31 -7.01 -10.68
CA ARG A 145 10.61 -7.70 -10.50
C ARG A 145 11.78 -6.77 -10.15
N GLN A 146 11.45 -5.65 -9.53
CA GLN A 146 12.37 -4.67 -8.99
C GLN A 146 11.67 -3.87 -7.87
N PRO A 147 12.41 -3.23 -6.95
CA PRO A 147 11.82 -2.42 -5.90
C PRO A 147 11.02 -1.23 -6.46
N LEU A 148 9.79 -1.06 -5.97
CA LEU A 148 8.94 0.08 -6.28
C LEU A 148 9.32 1.33 -5.47
N PRO A 149 8.95 2.55 -5.94
CA PRO A 149 8.95 3.73 -5.09
C PRO A 149 8.06 3.50 -3.86
N ARG A 150 8.59 3.75 -2.66
CA ARG A 150 7.92 3.38 -1.39
C ARG A 150 6.53 3.99 -1.23
N TRP A 151 6.34 5.24 -1.68
CA TRP A 151 5.03 5.90 -1.62
C TRP A 151 3.98 5.18 -2.47
N ALA A 152 4.39 4.63 -3.61
CA ALA A 152 3.50 4.00 -4.58
C ALA A 152 3.15 2.59 -4.15
N ASP A 153 4.15 1.83 -3.68
CA ASP A 153 3.98 0.48 -3.14
C ASP A 153 3.02 0.48 -1.94
N GLU A 154 3.35 1.23 -0.88
CA GLU A 154 2.51 1.34 0.30
C GLU A 154 1.16 1.98 -0.02
N GLY A 155 1.16 3.01 -0.84
CA GLY A 155 -0.07 3.73 -1.18
C GLY A 155 -1.09 2.84 -1.88
N ALA A 156 -0.64 2.02 -2.84
CA ALA A 156 -1.48 1.07 -3.55
C ALA A 156 -1.93 -0.10 -2.65
N CYS A 157 -1.04 -0.65 -1.82
CA CYS A 157 -1.41 -1.72 -0.88
C CYS A 157 -2.47 -1.25 0.13
N THR A 158 -2.38 0.00 0.60
CA THR A 158 -3.42 0.58 1.47
C THR A 158 -4.77 0.77 0.78
N THR A 159 -4.86 0.82 -0.56
CA THR A 159 -6.17 0.95 -1.25
C THR A 159 -7.06 -0.29 -1.13
N VAL A 160 -6.48 -1.44 -0.78
CA VAL A 160 -7.20 -2.70 -0.62
C VAL A 160 -7.40 -3.09 0.85
N GLU A 161 -6.93 -2.24 1.77
CA GLU A 161 -7.21 -2.40 3.19
C GLU A 161 -8.71 -2.17 3.48
N HIS A 162 -9.15 -2.63 4.65
CA HIS A 162 -10.51 -2.37 5.09
C HIS A 162 -10.74 -0.87 5.29
N ARG A 163 -11.96 -0.40 4.97
CA ARG A 163 -12.37 1.01 5.04
C ARG A 163 -12.04 1.71 6.37
N SER A 164 -12.03 0.99 7.49
CA SER A 164 -11.69 1.56 8.80
C SER A 164 -10.23 1.95 8.91
N GLU A 165 -9.32 1.20 8.26
CA GLU A 165 -7.90 1.50 8.23
C GLU A 165 -7.62 2.62 7.24
N ILE A 166 -8.23 2.58 6.06
CA ILE A 166 -8.24 3.69 5.10
C ILE A 166 -8.68 4.99 5.79
N ALA A 167 -9.83 5.02 6.46
CA ALA A 167 -10.33 6.21 7.15
C ALA A 167 -9.40 6.72 8.28
N LYS A 168 -8.54 5.87 8.86
CA LYS A 168 -7.48 6.32 9.78
C LYS A 168 -6.38 7.05 9.00
N GLN A 169 -5.92 6.48 7.88
CA GLN A 169 -4.92 7.10 7.01
C GLN A 169 -5.39 8.46 6.48
N GLU A 170 -6.67 8.58 6.13
CA GLU A 170 -7.24 9.85 5.65
C GLU A 170 -7.20 10.94 6.72
N ARG A 171 -7.57 10.59 7.96
CA ARG A 171 -7.51 11.53 9.10
C ARG A 171 -6.07 11.92 9.44
N LEU A 172 -5.15 10.96 9.43
CA LEU A 172 -3.72 11.20 9.65
C LEU A 172 -3.14 12.12 8.58
N LEU A 173 -3.49 11.93 7.32
CA LEU A 173 -3.07 12.82 6.24
C LEU A 173 -3.45 14.28 6.53
N ILE A 174 -4.72 14.54 6.88
CA ILE A 174 -5.18 15.91 7.19
C ILE A 174 -4.39 16.48 8.37
N GLN A 175 -4.11 15.67 9.39
CA GLN A 175 -3.27 16.08 10.53
C GLN A 175 -1.85 16.43 10.07
N PHE A 176 -1.22 15.60 9.24
CA PHE A 176 0.15 15.82 8.77
C PHE A 176 0.25 17.06 7.89
N LEU A 177 -0.71 17.28 6.99
CA LEU A 177 -0.76 18.50 6.18
C LEU A 177 -0.92 19.75 7.04
N LYS A 178 -1.80 19.73 8.06
CA LYS A 178 -2.01 20.86 8.99
C LYS A 178 -0.81 21.15 9.90
N THR A 179 0.01 20.15 10.18
CA THR A 179 1.15 20.25 11.10
C THR A 179 2.50 20.40 10.38
N GLY A 180 2.48 20.60 9.06
CA GLY A 180 3.71 20.76 8.26
C GLY A 180 4.52 19.48 8.08
N LYS A 181 3.92 18.31 8.36
CA LYS A 181 4.52 16.98 8.14
C LYS A 181 4.24 16.40 6.75
N GLY A 182 3.54 17.12 5.87
CA GLY A 182 3.38 16.74 4.46
C GLY A 182 4.75 16.60 3.77
N ILE A 183 4.90 15.60 2.91
CA ILE A 183 6.14 15.32 2.20
C ILE A 183 6.07 16.01 0.83
N PRO A 184 7.00 16.92 0.47
CA PRO A 184 7.03 17.48 -0.88
C PRO A 184 7.17 16.37 -1.93
N PHE A 185 6.42 16.44 -3.04
CA PHE A 185 6.40 15.38 -4.06
C PHE A 185 7.78 15.16 -4.68
N SER A 186 8.57 16.23 -4.88
CA SER A 186 9.97 16.10 -5.31
C SER A 186 10.82 15.24 -4.38
N LYS A 187 10.55 15.29 -3.06
CA LYS A 187 11.22 14.45 -2.07
C LYS A 187 10.63 13.04 -2.06
N MET A 188 9.30 12.92 -2.03
CA MET A 188 8.59 11.63 -1.93
C MET A 188 8.91 10.71 -3.11
N PHE A 189 8.90 11.22 -4.34
CA PHE A 189 9.20 10.46 -5.55
C PHE A 189 10.67 10.02 -5.64
N ALA A 190 11.58 10.74 -4.99
CA ALA A 190 13.00 10.42 -4.97
C ALA A 190 13.38 9.45 -3.83
N MET A 191 12.47 9.11 -2.91
CA MET A 191 12.76 8.21 -1.79
C MET A 191 13.03 6.79 -2.28
N LYS A 192 14.16 6.23 -1.84
CA LYS A 192 14.49 4.80 -2.02
C LYS A 192 14.34 4.01 -0.72
N GLU A 193 14.58 4.68 0.40
CA GLU A 193 14.46 4.15 1.75
C GLU A 193 13.27 4.73 2.48
N TYR A 194 12.77 4.00 3.48
CA TYR A 194 11.74 4.51 4.38
C TYR A 194 12.27 5.70 5.19
N PRO A 195 11.48 6.77 5.36
CA PRO A 195 11.82 7.84 6.28
C PRO A 195 11.73 7.34 7.73
N VAL A 196 12.41 8.01 8.66
CA VAL A 196 12.34 7.68 10.10
C VAL A 196 10.91 7.79 10.63
N ASP A 197 10.18 8.83 10.24
CA ASP A 197 8.74 8.95 10.48
C ASP A 197 8.00 8.42 9.25
N ILE A 198 7.62 7.14 9.31
CA ILE A 198 6.98 6.44 8.19
C ILE A 198 5.53 6.86 7.97
N LEU A 199 4.81 7.27 9.01
CA LEU A 199 3.35 7.45 8.94
C LEU A 199 2.90 8.46 7.86
N PRO A 200 3.58 9.62 7.68
CA PRO A 200 3.24 10.53 6.58
C PRO A 200 3.38 9.89 5.20
N LEU A 201 4.33 8.96 5.01
CA LEU A 201 4.52 8.26 3.73
C LEU A 201 3.30 7.37 3.41
N TYR A 202 2.81 6.61 4.39
CA TYR A 202 1.62 5.77 4.22
C TYR A 202 0.39 6.62 3.89
N SER A 203 0.09 7.61 4.73
CA SER A 203 -1.13 8.41 4.56
C SER A 203 -1.12 9.26 3.28
N GLN A 204 0.03 9.85 2.93
CA GLN A 204 0.16 10.65 1.72
C GLN A 204 0.27 9.78 0.47
N GLY A 205 1.03 8.68 0.53
CA GLY A 205 1.16 7.71 -0.55
C GLY A 205 -0.19 7.13 -0.94
N HIS A 206 -0.97 6.67 0.05
CA HIS A 206 -2.34 6.18 -0.18
C HIS A 206 -3.21 7.22 -0.88
N SER A 207 -3.24 8.45 -0.36
CA SER A 207 -4.09 9.50 -0.93
C SER A 207 -3.67 9.90 -2.35
N LEU A 208 -2.37 9.96 -2.65
CA LEU A 208 -1.90 10.24 -4.00
C LEU A 208 -2.21 9.08 -4.94
N THR A 209 -1.97 7.84 -4.51
CA THR A 209 -2.28 6.65 -5.32
C THR A 209 -3.77 6.59 -5.65
N GLN A 210 -4.64 6.86 -4.67
CA GLN A 210 -6.08 6.96 -4.90
C GLN A 210 -6.42 8.04 -5.94
N PHE A 211 -5.84 9.24 -5.81
CA PHE A 211 -6.06 10.34 -6.76
C PHE A 211 -5.68 9.96 -8.20
N LEU A 212 -4.54 9.28 -8.37
CA LEU A 212 -4.06 8.84 -9.69
C LEU A 212 -4.89 7.70 -10.29
N ILE A 213 -5.36 6.78 -9.45
CA ILE A 213 -6.20 5.65 -9.88
C ILE A 213 -7.63 6.08 -10.19
N GLU A 214 -8.24 6.98 -9.41
CA GLU A 214 -9.63 7.40 -9.66
C GLU A 214 -9.80 8.07 -11.03
N GLY A 215 -8.80 8.82 -11.50
CA GLY A 215 -8.89 9.51 -12.79
C GLY A 215 -8.64 8.62 -14.02
N HIS A 216 -7.87 7.53 -13.87
CA HIS A 216 -7.30 6.80 -15.01
C HIS A 216 -7.28 5.27 -14.87
N GLY A 217 -7.54 4.72 -13.69
CA GLY A 217 -7.53 3.28 -13.42
C GLY A 217 -6.18 2.73 -12.91
N LYS A 218 -6.23 1.46 -12.47
CA LYS A 218 -5.09 0.77 -11.86
C LYS A 218 -3.99 0.40 -12.86
N GLN A 219 -4.36 0.01 -14.08
CA GLN A 219 -3.42 -0.37 -15.13
C GLN A 219 -2.56 0.82 -15.57
N GLU A 220 -3.18 2.00 -15.78
CA GLU A 220 -2.44 3.23 -16.10
C GLU A 220 -1.45 3.58 -14.97
N PHE A 221 -1.84 3.40 -13.71
CA PHE A 221 -0.95 3.60 -12.58
C PHE A 221 0.26 2.65 -12.61
N LEU A 222 0.08 1.37 -12.98
CA LEU A 222 1.20 0.45 -13.12
C LEU A 222 2.12 0.81 -14.28
N GLU A 223 1.55 1.20 -15.43
CA GLU A 223 2.31 1.65 -16.60
C GLU A 223 3.12 2.92 -16.29
N PHE A 224 2.51 3.87 -15.57
CA PHE A 224 3.15 5.06 -15.05
C PHE A 224 4.37 4.73 -14.18
N LEU A 225 4.24 3.80 -13.23
CA LEU A 225 5.37 3.38 -12.39
C LEU A 225 6.44 2.68 -13.21
N ALA A 226 6.05 1.78 -14.12
CA ALA A 226 6.98 1.05 -14.98
C ALA A 226 7.80 1.99 -15.87
N ASP A 227 7.18 3.02 -16.46
CA ASP A 227 7.86 4.05 -17.26
C ASP A 227 8.81 4.88 -16.37
N GLY A 228 8.33 5.38 -15.23
CA GLY A 228 9.13 6.20 -14.34
C GLY A 228 10.34 5.49 -13.74
N MET A 229 10.27 4.19 -13.49
CA MET A 229 11.41 3.40 -13.00
C MET A 229 12.50 3.15 -14.05
N GLN A 230 12.26 3.41 -15.34
CA GLN A 230 13.29 3.19 -16.37
C GLN A 230 14.46 4.19 -16.26
N ASP A 231 14.17 5.44 -15.91
CA ASP A 231 15.17 6.51 -15.85
C ASP A 231 14.95 7.55 -14.73
N GLU A 232 13.93 7.35 -13.90
CA GLU A 232 13.57 8.21 -12.76
C GLU A 232 13.20 9.65 -13.16
N ASN A 233 12.90 9.89 -14.44
CA ASN A 233 12.44 11.19 -14.92
C ASN A 233 10.95 11.39 -14.67
N TRP A 234 10.58 11.53 -13.40
CA TRP A 234 9.19 11.65 -12.97
C TRP A 234 8.44 12.85 -13.55
N ARG A 235 9.14 13.93 -13.94
CA ARG A 235 8.50 15.06 -14.65
C ARG A 235 7.94 14.61 -16.00
N ARG A 236 8.76 13.94 -16.82
CA ARG A 236 8.34 13.42 -18.12
C ARG A 236 7.15 12.49 -17.96
N VAL A 237 7.24 11.58 -16.99
CA VAL A 237 6.27 10.49 -16.85
C VAL A 237 4.94 11.02 -16.34
N VAL A 238 4.93 11.94 -15.38
CA VAL A 238 3.69 12.59 -14.92
C VAL A 238 3.03 13.39 -16.05
N GLN A 239 3.82 14.11 -16.88
CA GLN A 239 3.27 14.81 -18.05
C GLN A 239 2.65 13.83 -19.05
N LYS A 240 3.34 12.72 -19.33
CA LYS A 240 2.88 11.73 -20.31
C LYS A 240 1.58 11.04 -19.89
N HIS A 241 1.50 10.57 -18.64
CA HIS A 241 0.41 9.72 -18.16
C HIS A 241 -0.77 10.53 -17.60
N TYR A 242 -0.50 11.67 -16.95
CA TYR A 242 -1.50 12.45 -16.24
C TYR A 242 -1.62 13.91 -16.71
N GLY A 243 -0.72 14.37 -17.59
CA GLY A 243 -0.79 15.71 -18.19
C GLY A 243 -0.36 16.87 -17.31
N TYR A 244 0.35 16.62 -16.19
CA TYR A 244 0.90 17.68 -15.36
C TYR A 244 2.36 17.99 -15.71
N ASP A 245 2.67 19.28 -15.92
CA ASP A 245 3.97 19.74 -16.41
C ASP A 245 5.09 19.53 -15.37
N SER A 246 4.72 19.33 -14.11
CA SER A 246 5.66 19.10 -13.02
C SER A 246 5.06 18.38 -11.82
N LEU A 247 5.94 17.82 -10.97
CA LEU A 247 5.55 17.32 -9.64
C LEU A 247 4.96 18.40 -8.74
N TYR A 248 5.31 19.67 -8.96
CA TYR A 248 4.75 20.80 -8.21
C TYR A 248 3.28 21.05 -8.58
N GLU A 249 2.98 21.02 -9.87
CA GLU A 249 1.61 21.12 -10.36
C GLU A 249 0.76 19.96 -9.87
N LEU A 250 1.22 18.72 -10.06
CA LEU A 250 0.56 17.51 -9.55
C LEU A 250 0.29 17.62 -8.03
N GLN A 251 1.25 18.11 -7.25
CA GLN A 251 1.07 18.30 -5.81
C GLN A 251 -0.03 19.31 -5.49
N ASN A 252 -0.10 20.43 -6.21
CA ASN A 252 -1.11 21.46 -5.95
C ASN A 252 -2.51 21.01 -6.37
N GLU A 253 -2.62 20.32 -7.50
CA GLU A 253 -3.88 19.73 -7.96
C GLU A 253 -4.39 18.68 -6.95
N TRP A 254 -3.52 17.78 -6.49
CA TRP A 254 -3.83 16.83 -5.43
C TRP A 254 -4.22 17.52 -4.12
N LEU A 255 -3.49 18.55 -3.68
CA LEU A 255 -3.85 19.32 -2.48
C LEU A 255 -5.21 20.02 -2.62
N GLY A 256 -5.54 20.53 -3.82
CA GLY A 256 -6.84 21.09 -4.15
C GLY A 256 -7.95 20.05 -4.01
N TRP A 257 -7.74 18.85 -4.56
CA TRP A 257 -8.64 17.72 -4.43
C TRP A 257 -8.84 17.26 -2.98
N VAL A 258 -7.77 17.14 -2.19
CA VAL A 258 -7.84 16.84 -0.75
C VAL A 258 -8.62 17.91 0.00
N ARG A 259 -8.39 19.20 -0.30
CA ARG A 259 -9.11 20.33 0.31
C ARG A 259 -10.60 20.32 -0.05
N ALA A 260 -10.96 19.85 -1.23
CA ALA A 260 -12.33 19.70 -1.69
C ALA A 260 -13.06 18.46 -1.13
N ASP A 261 -12.48 17.80 -0.12
CA ASP A 261 -13.00 16.57 0.48
C ASP A 261 -13.04 15.38 -0.49
N ARG A 262 -12.07 15.34 -1.40
CA ARG A 262 -11.81 14.20 -2.31
C ARG A 262 -13.05 13.78 -3.11
N PRO A 263 -13.65 14.69 -3.89
CA PRO A 263 -14.76 14.33 -4.76
C PRO A 263 -14.30 13.25 -5.73
N ARG A 264 -15.20 12.33 -6.09
CA ARG A 264 -14.89 11.31 -7.11
C ARG A 264 -14.44 11.99 -8.40
N LEU A 265 -13.33 11.51 -8.96
CA LEU A 265 -12.88 11.93 -10.27
C LEU A 265 -13.58 11.08 -11.33
N ASP A 266 -14.03 11.71 -12.42
CA ASP A 266 -14.54 10.97 -13.57
C ASP A 266 -13.37 10.22 -14.22
N ASN A 267 -13.47 8.89 -14.26
CA ASN A 267 -12.49 8.06 -14.95
C ASN A 267 -12.52 8.40 -16.44
N ARG A 268 -11.44 8.99 -16.97
CA ARG A 268 -11.38 9.37 -18.40
C ARG A 268 -11.53 8.16 -19.32
N SER A 269 -11.21 6.97 -18.82
CA SER A 269 -11.34 5.68 -19.51
C SER A 269 -12.80 5.23 -19.70
N ASP A 270 -13.76 5.80 -18.96
CA ASP A 270 -15.20 5.53 -19.06
C ASP A 270 -15.98 6.64 -19.79
N ALA A 271 -15.29 7.58 -20.46
CA ALA A 271 -15.95 8.56 -21.28
C ALA A 271 -16.78 7.84 -22.38
N PRO A 272 -18.10 8.03 -22.46
CA PRO A 272 -18.88 7.48 -23.55
C PRO A 272 -18.28 8.00 -24.86
N VAL A 273 -18.04 7.11 -25.82
CA VAL A 273 -17.63 7.45 -27.18
C VAL A 273 -18.70 8.38 -27.78
N GLN A 274 -18.54 9.68 -27.57
CA GLN A 274 -19.24 10.69 -28.34
C GLN A 274 -18.55 10.72 -29.69
N LEU A 275 -19.26 10.28 -30.72
CA LEU A 275 -18.93 10.54 -32.13
C LEU A 275 -18.83 12.06 -32.31
N ALA A 276 -17.61 12.61 -32.18
CA ALA A 276 -17.36 14.01 -32.42
C ALA A 276 -17.30 14.26 -33.93
N SER A 277 -18.32 14.96 -34.44
CA SER A 277 -18.24 15.63 -35.74
C SER A 277 -17.21 16.77 -35.62
N ALA A 278 -16.33 16.87 -36.62
CA ALA A 278 -15.16 17.75 -36.59
C ALA A 278 -15.52 19.25 -36.55
N ASN A 279 -14.90 20.00 -35.63
CA ASN A 279 -14.13 21.21 -35.96
C ASN A 279 -13.40 21.81 -34.73
N GLU A 280 -12.08 21.94 -34.88
CA GLU A 280 -11.11 22.90 -34.30
C GLU A 280 -10.76 22.91 -32.78
N PRO A 281 -9.51 23.31 -32.44
CA PRO A 281 -8.84 22.89 -31.21
C PRO A 281 -9.01 23.89 -30.07
N ILE A 282 -9.38 23.39 -28.89
CA ILE A 282 -9.37 24.18 -27.65
C ILE A 282 -8.80 23.31 -26.53
N THR A 283 -7.64 23.70 -26.03
CA THR A 283 -7.15 23.34 -24.70
C THR A 283 -8.07 23.97 -23.65
N PRO A 284 -8.50 23.25 -22.60
CA PRO A 284 -8.84 23.92 -21.37
C PRO A 284 -8.04 23.36 -20.20
N ILE A 285 -7.25 24.23 -19.57
CA ILE A 285 -6.96 24.14 -18.14
C ILE A 285 -8.33 24.23 -17.45
N ARG A 286 -8.72 23.19 -16.72
CA ARG A 286 -10.02 23.13 -16.04
C ARG A 286 -9.86 23.73 -14.65
N ASP A 287 -10.44 24.91 -14.44
CA ASP A 287 -10.61 25.51 -13.12
C ASP A 287 -11.57 24.63 -12.28
N LEU A 288 -11.02 23.88 -11.32
CA LEU A 288 -11.77 23.00 -10.42
C LEU A 288 -12.68 23.77 -9.46
N SER A 289 -12.64 25.10 -9.43
CA SER A 289 -13.52 25.91 -8.57
C SER A 289 -14.97 26.01 -9.06
N GLN A 290 -15.28 25.59 -10.29
CA GLN A 290 -16.60 25.72 -10.90
C GLN A 290 -17.26 24.41 -11.34
N SER A 291 -16.70 23.23 -11.03
CA SER A 291 -17.38 21.98 -11.36
C SER A 291 -18.58 21.78 -10.41
N SER A 292 -19.79 21.87 -10.95
CA SER A 292 -21.03 21.48 -10.25
C SER A 292 -21.19 19.96 -10.20
N LEU A 293 -20.10 19.23 -9.95
CA LEU A 293 -20.15 17.79 -9.75
C LEU A 293 -20.99 17.54 -8.49
N ALA A 294 -22.04 16.73 -8.66
CA ALA A 294 -22.90 16.32 -7.56
C ALA A 294 -22.02 15.85 -6.40
N LYS A 295 -22.26 16.37 -5.19
CA LYS A 295 -21.57 16.05 -3.94
C LYS A 295 -21.72 14.57 -3.56
N GLN A 296 -21.12 13.68 -4.35
CA GLN A 296 -21.00 12.28 -4.05
C GLN A 296 -19.69 12.14 -3.26
N PRO A 297 -19.75 11.79 -1.95
CA PRO A 297 -18.52 11.59 -1.19
C PRO A 297 -17.71 10.44 -1.80
N SER A 298 -16.42 10.38 -1.47
CA SER A 298 -15.51 9.28 -1.84
C SER A 298 -16.22 7.92 -1.82
N VAL A 299 -15.90 7.04 -2.77
CA VAL A 299 -16.44 5.66 -2.85
C VAL A 299 -16.31 4.95 -1.49
N TYR A 300 -15.26 5.28 -0.74
CA TYR A 300 -14.92 4.72 0.56
C TYR A 300 -15.64 5.41 1.74
N ALA A 301 -16.17 6.61 1.55
CA ALA A 301 -16.87 7.40 2.57
C ALA A 301 -18.41 7.18 2.58
N GLN A 302 -18.98 6.59 1.53
CA GLN A 302 -20.44 6.47 1.34
C GLN A 302 -21.15 5.44 2.24
N GLN A 303 -20.45 4.68 3.09
CA GLN A 303 -21.05 3.59 3.89
C GLN A 303 -20.59 3.55 5.35
N LEU A 304 -20.75 4.66 6.07
CA LEU A 304 -20.62 4.69 7.53
C LEU A 304 -22.02 4.79 8.16
N GLU A 305 -22.46 3.73 8.82
CA GLU A 305 -23.30 3.89 10.02
C GLU A 305 -22.36 4.38 11.14
N PRO A 306 -22.77 5.35 11.98
CA PRO A 306 -21.91 5.92 13.01
C PRO A 306 -21.60 4.87 14.08
N ALA A 307 -20.37 4.35 14.08
CA ALA A 307 -19.87 3.53 15.17
C ALA A 307 -19.56 4.41 16.40
N PRO A 308 -19.89 3.96 17.63
CA PRO A 308 -19.60 4.71 18.84
C PRO A 308 -18.08 4.89 19.02
N THR A 309 -17.68 6.12 19.35
CA THR A 309 -16.31 6.49 19.72
C THR A 309 -15.82 5.63 20.89
N PRO A 310 -14.77 4.80 20.73
CA PRO A 310 -14.09 4.20 21.86
C PRO A 310 -13.31 5.29 22.62
N PRO A 311 -13.13 5.15 23.95
CA PRO A 311 -12.42 6.15 24.75
C PRO A 311 -10.97 6.28 24.29
N MET A 312 -10.52 7.52 24.07
CA MET A 312 -9.11 7.83 23.85
C MET A 312 -8.30 7.54 25.11
N ALA A 313 -7.58 6.42 25.13
CA ALA A 313 -6.43 6.28 26.01
C ALA A 313 -5.26 7.05 25.38
N SER A 314 -4.93 8.20 25.96
CA SER A 314 -3.73 8.99 25.64
C SER A 314 -2.49 8.14 25.93
N VAL A 315 -1.69 7.86 24.89
CA VAL A 315 -0.35 7.24 25.04
C VAL A 315 0.74 8.31 25.23
N TYR A 316 0.37 9.58 25.45
CA TYR A 316 1.33 10.65 25.71
C TYR A 316 1.17 11.21 27.13
N SER A 317 1.83 10.57 28.10
CA SER A 317 2.29 11.26 29.30
C SER A 317 3.50 10.53 29.91
N GLY A 318 4.57 11.28 30.19
CA GLY A 318 5.68 10.83 31.03
C GLY A 318 7.04 10.75 30.34
N GLY A 319 7.65 11.90 30.05
CA GLY A 319 9.08 11.96 29.76
C GLY A 319 9.94 11.64 30.98
N LYS A 320 11.13 11.07 30.76
CA LYS A 320 12.27 11.21 31.66
C LYS A 320 13.55 11.43 30.86
N VAL A 321 14.09 12.62 31.04
CA VAL A 321 15.47 13.04 30.74
C VAL A 321 16.43 12.17 31.53
N TRP A 322 17.48 11.63 30.89
CA TRP A 322 18.74 11.32 31.56
C TRP A 322 19.93 11.70 30.67
N ARG A 323 20.92 12.27 31.33
CA ARG A 323 22.16 12.86 30.80
C ARG A 323 23.08 11.83 30.17
#